data_AF-A0A4Q3J6A5-F1
#
_entry.id   AF-A0A4Q3J6A5-F1
#
_cell.length_a   1.000
_cell.length_b   1.000
_cell.length_c   1.000
_cell.angle_alpha   90.00
_cell.angle_beta   90.00
_cell.angle_gamma   90.00
#
_symmetry.space_group_name_H-M   'P 1'
#
loop_
_entity.id
_entity.type
_entity.pdbx_description
1 polymer ?
#
loop_
_entity_poly.entity_id
_entity_poly.type
_entity_poly.pdbx_seq_one_letter_code
_entity_poly.pdbx_strand_id
1 'polypeptide(L)'
;MRANSVLGVARSLTHPLYKRFEQLEPIFRKVIPALVAGFVLLLALGAYVQTSALRDDALDDAAIDLEALAALLVREIDLASKDDKRPDSVLAPLSTKHIAGRGRIVYVSDAGGRLVAGEPAIGASERSLTDLLGPGQALTVFADRAGVMPIT
;
A
#
# COMPACT_ATOMS: atom_id res chain seq x y z
N MET A 1 59.17 -1.38 -63.32
CA MET A 1 57.81 -2.00 -63.28
C MET A 1 57.55 -2.51 -61.88
N ARG A 2 56.65 -1.86 -61.10
CA ARG A 2 55.94 -2.40 -59.91
C ARG A 2 55.32 -1.22 -59.14
N ALA A 3 54.13 -0.79 -59.54
CA ALA A 3 53.36 0.22 -58.79
C ALA A 3 51.83 0.07 -58.91
N ASN A 4 51.30 -1.03 -59.47
CA ASN A 4 49.86 -1.15 -59.74
C ASN A 4 49.14 -2.23 -58.92
N SER A 5 49.81 -2.92 -57.99
CA SER A 5 49.21 -4.08 -57.28
C SER A 5 48.67 -3.78 -55.88
N VAL A 6 49.00 -2.64 -55.27
CA VAL A 6 48.61 -2.34 -53.88
C VAL A 6 47.32 -1.51 -53.82
N LEU A 7 47.00 -0.75 -54.87
CA LEU A 7 45.77 0.06 -54.92
C LEU A 7 44.49 -0.77 -55.22
N GLY A 8 44.62 -1.98 -55.74
CA GLY A 8 43.47 -2.83 -56.12
C GLY A 8 42.82 -3.58 -54.96
N VAL A 9 43.57 -3.94 -53.92
CA VAL A 9 43.08 -4.78 -52.82
C VAL A 9 42.30 -3.95 -51.78
N ALA A 10 42.73 -2.72 -51.52
CA ALA A 10 42.06 -1.80 -50.59
C ALA A 10 40.67 -1.33 -51.07
N ARG A 11 40.41 -1.38 -52.39
CA ARG A 11 39.09 -1.03 -52.96
C ARG A 11 38.05 -2.15 -52.86
N SER A 12 38.49 -3.40 -52.62
CA SER A 12 37.60 -4.57 -52.60
C SER A 12 37.01 -4.91 -51.23
N LEU A 13 37.60 -4.39 -50.15
CA LEU A 13 37.16 -4.66 -48.76
C LEU A 13 36.13 -3.65 -48.25
N THR A 14 35.88 -2.56 -48.97
CA THR A 14 35.08 -1.43 -48.46
C THR A 14 33.65 -1.34 -49.01
N HIS A 15 33.18 -2.28 -49.83
CA HIS A 15 31.95 -2.02 -50.62
C HIS A 15 30.79 -3.05 -50.62
N PRO A 16 30.91 -4.31 -50.17
CA PRO A 16 29.73 -5.19 -50.11
C PRO A 16 29.06 -5.24 -48.73
N LEU A 17 29.80 -5.01 -47.64
CA LEU A 17 29.23 -5.02 -46.28
C LEU A 17 28.57 -3.69 -45.92
N TYR A 18 29.12 -2.57 -46.37
CA TYR A 18 28.58 -1.22 -46.09
C TYR A 18 27.19 -0.99 -46.70
N LYS A 19 26.96 -1.46 -47.94
CA LYS A 19 25.63 -1.35 -48.59
C LYS A 19 24.55 -2.18 -47.91
N ARG A 20 24.92 -3.29 -47.25
CA ARG A 20 23.98 -4.05 -46.41
C ARG A 20 23.68 -3.33 -45.11
N PHE A 21 24.64 -2.60 -44.55
CA PHE A 21 24.42 -1.72 -43.39
C PHE A 21 23.54 -0.51 -43.72
N GLU A 22 23.67 0.11 -44.90
CA GLU A 22 22.77 1.17 -45.39
C GLU A 22 21.32 0.71 -45.56
N GLN A 23 21.11 -0.56 -45.95
CA GLN A 23 19.76 -1.14 -46.02
C GLN A 23 19.20 -1.55 -44.64
N LEU A 24 20.08 -1.77 -43.66
CA LEU A 24 19.70 -2.06 -42.27
C LEU A 24 19.46 -0.78 -41.45
N GLU A 25 20.06 0.35 -41.80
CA GLU A 25 19.84 1.66 -41.18
C GLU A 25 18.34 2.00 -40.99
N PRO A 26 17.45 1.87 -41.99
CA PRO A 26 16.03 2.16 -41.81
C PRO A 26 15.32 1.13 -40.91
N ILE A 27 15.80 -0.12 -40.87
CA ILE A 27 15.26 -1.16 -39.97
C ILE A 27 15.63 -0.81 -38.53
N PHE A 28 16.90 -0.52 -38.25
CA PHE A 28 17.33 -0.09 -36.92
C PHE A 28 16.62 1.18 -36.46
N ARG A 29 16.37 2.14 -37.36
CA ARG A 29 15.65 3.38 -37.05
C ARG A 29 14.18 3.16 -36.62
N LYS A 30 13.56 2.03 -36.99
CA LYS A 30 12.22 1.64 -36.55
C LYS A 30 12.23 0.65 -35.38
N VAL A 31 13.21 -0.24 -35.34
CA VAL A 31 13.34 -1.25 -34.29
C VAL A 31 13.70 -0.58 -32.96
N ILE A 32 14.61 0.39 -32.94
CA ILE A 32 14.99 1.11 -31.71
C ILE A 32 13.76 1.73 -31.02
N PRO A 33 12.93 2.58 -31.67
CA PRO A 33 11.76 3.15 -31.02
C PRO A 33 10.71 2.09 -30.66
N ALA A 34 10.54 1.04 -31.45
CA ALA A 34 9.64 -0.07 -31.10
C ALA A 34 10.10 -0.82 -29.84
N LEU A 35 11.41 -1.03 -29.69
CA LEU A 35 12.02 -1.72 -28.57
C LEU A 35 11.98 -0.85 -27.30
N VAL A 36 12.20 0.47 -27.44
CA VAL A 36 11.97 1.45 -26.37
C VAL A 36 10.50 1.46 -25.95
N ALA A 37 9.55 1.49 -26.89
CA ALA A 37 8.12 1.44 -26.57
C ALA A 37 7.74 0.15 -25.84
N GLY A 38 8.26 -0.99 -26.29
CA GLY A 38 8.09 -2.27 -25.60
C GLY A 38 8.68 -2.27 -24.19
N PHE A 39 9.88 -1.72 -24.02
CA PHE A 39 10.52 -1.59 -22.71
C PHE A 39 9.72 -0.70 -21.75
N VAL A 40 9.24 0.46 -22.23
CA VAL A 40 8.39 1.36 -21.44
C VAL A 40 7.07 0.68 -21.06
N LEU A 41 6.46 -0.08 -21.97
CA LEU A 41 5.25 -0.87 -21.67
C LEU A 41 5.48 -1.90 -20.57
N LEU A 42 6.59 -2.64 -20.64
CA LEU A 42 6.96 -3.62 -19.61
C LEU A 42 7.23 -2.95 -18.26
N LEU A 43 7.93 -1.81 -18.23
CA LEU A 43 8.15 -1.04 -17.01
C LEU A 43 6.83 -0.51 -16.43
N ALA A 44 5.93 0.00 -17.26
CA ALA A 44 4.63 0.49 -16.81
C ALA A 44 3.78 -0.63 -16.21
N LEU A 45 3.77 -1.81 -16.84
CA LEU A 45 3.06 -2.97 -16.31
C LEU A 45 3.66 -3.45 -14.98
N GLY A 46 5.00 -3.48 -14.89
CA GLY A 46 5.70 -3.81 -13.64
C GLY A 46 5.43 -2.80 -12.53
N ALA A 47 5.39 -1.51 -12.84
CA ALA A 47 5.06 -0.47 -11.87
C ALA A 47 3.61 -0.58 -11.39
N TYR A 48 2.68 -0.91 -12.28
CA TYR A 48 1.29 -1.14 -11.95
C TYR A 48 1.12 -2.30 -10.97
N VAL A 49 1.72 -3.46 -11.27
CA VAL A 49 1.67 -4.65 -10.40
C VAL A 49 2.37 -4.40 -9.06
N GLN A 50 3.51 -3.71 -9.05
CA GLN A 50 4.17 -3.31 -7.81
C GLN A 50 3.27 -2.40 -6.98
N THR A 51 2.63 -1.42 -7.59
CA THR A 51 1.76 -0.48 -6.86
C THR A 51 0.57 -1.20 -6.21
N SER A 52 -0.03 -2.19 -6.89
CA SER A 52 -1.09 -3.00 -6.28
C SER A 52 -0.56 -3.87 -5.13
N ALA A 53 0.58 -4.55 -5.33
CA ALA A 53 1.16 -5.40 -4.30
C ALA A 53 1.55 -4.61 -3.05
N LEU A 54 2.20 -3.44 -3.21
CA LEU A 54 2.54 -2.56 -2.09
C LEU A 54 1.29 -2.07 -1.34
N ARG A 55 0.17 -1.85 -2.05
CA ARG A 55 -1.08 -1.44 -1.41
C ARG A 55 -1.66 -2.58 -0.57
N ASP A 56 -1.67 -3.79 -1.11
CA ASP A 56 -2.21 -4.96 -0.41
C ASP A 56 -1.34 -5.32 0.80
N ASP A 57 -0.01 -5.34 0.65
CA ASP A 57 0.93 -5.54 1.77
C ASP A 57 0.74 -4.48 2.87
N ALA A 58 0.57 -3.20 2.49
CA ALA A 58 0.34 -2.12 3.47
C ALA A 58 -1.00 -2.25 4.20
N LEU A 59 -2.03 -2.81 3.57
CA LEU A 59 -3.31 -3.07 4.21
C LEU A 59 -3.23 -4.25 5.17
N ASP A 60 -2.53 -5.33 4.80
CA ASP A 60 -2.33 -6.50 5.65
C ASP A 60 -1.49 -6.14 6.89
N ASP A 61 -0.39 -5.39 6.71
CA ASP A 61 0.42 -4.87 7.82
C ASP A 61 -0.41 -4.00 8.76
N ALA A 62 -1.29 -3.14 8.20
CA ALA A 62 -2.17 -2.31 9.01
C ALA A 62 -3.20 -3.15 9.78
N ALA A 63 -3.74 -4.20 9.17
CA ALA A 63 -4.69 -5.10 9.82
C ALA A 63 -4.05 -5.83 11.00
N ILE A 64 -2.85 -6.39 10.81
CA ILE A 64 -2.10 -7.09 11.87
C ILE A 64 -1.80 -6.15 13.05
N ASP A 65 -1.36 -4.92 12.77
CA ASP A 65 -1.06 -3.94 13.82
C ASP A 65 -2.33 -3.49 14.57
N LEU A 66 -3.46 -3.32 13.86
CA LEU A 66 -4.74 -2.99 14.49
C LEU A 66 -5.28 -4.14 15.35
N GLU A 67 -5.14 -5.39 14.92
CA GLU A 67 -5.56 -6.56 15.70
C GLU A 67 -4.72 -6.70 16.97
N ALA A 68 -3.40 -6.54 16.87
CA ALA A 68 -2.50 -6.55 18.02
C ALA A 68 -2.83 -5.43 19.02
N LEU A 69 -3.08 -4.22 18.52
CA LEU A 69 -3.49 -3.10 19.37
C LEU A 69 -4.86 -3.32 20.02
N ALA A 70 -5.84 -3.85 19.28
CA ALA A 70 -7.16 -4.15 19.83
C ALA A 70 -7.06 -5.16 20.98
N ALA A 71 -6.28 -6.24 20.81
CA ALA A 71 -6.06 -7.24 21.85
C ALA A 71 -5.39 -6.64 23.11
N LEU A 72 -4.41 -5.75 22.92
CA LEU A 72 -3.77 -5.03 24.03
C LEU A 72 -4.75 -4.11 24.75
N LEU A 73 -5.57 -3.35 24.01
CA LEU A 73 -6.57 -2.44 24.58
C LEU A 73 -7.63 -3.20 25.37
N VAL A 74 -8.15 -4.31 24.82
CA VAL A 74 -9.12 -5.18 25.51
C VAL A 74 -8.55 -5.67 26.84
N ARG A 75 -7.29 -6.11 26.85
CA ARG A 75 -6.62 -6.57 28.07
C ARG A 75 -6.46 -5.46 29.11
N GLU A 76 -6.01 -4.28 28.70
CA GLU A 76 -5.84 -3.14 29.61
C GLU A 76 -7.18 -2.64 30.18
N ILE A 77 -8.24 -2.62 29.35
CA ILE A 77 -9.59 -2.27 29.79
C ILE A 77 -10.14 -3.33 30.76
N ASP A 78 -9.93 -4.62 30.50
CA ASP A 78 -10.35 -5.70 31.41
C ASP A 78 -9.63 -5.61 32.77
N LEU A 79 -8.33 -5.30 32.77
CA LEU A 79 -7.58 -5.06 34.01
C LEU A 79 -8.09 -3.84 34.77
N ALA A 80 -8.38 -2.74 34.08
CA ALA A 80 -8.96 -1.56 34.71
C ALA A 80 -10.38 -1.80 35.23
N SER A 81 -11.19 -2.57 34.52
CA SER A 81 -12.52 -2.95 34.97
C SER A 81 -12.48 -3.79 36.25
N LYS A 82 -11.47 -4.64 36.42
CA LYS A 82 -11.23 -5.39 37.66
C LYS A 82 -10.81 -4.51 38.84
N ASP A 83 -10.12 -3.41 38.54
CA ASP A 83 -9.70 -2.39 39.51
C ASP A 83 -10.78 -1.31 39.77
N ASP A 84 -11.99 -1.48 39.25
CA ASP A 84 -13.11 -0.50 39.31
C ASP A 84 -12.74 0.88 38.72
N LYS A 85 -11.80 0.91 37.78
CA LYS A 85 -11.34 2.10 37.06
C LYS A 85 -12.17 2.30 35.79
N ARG A 86 -12.40 3.58 35.46
CA ARG A 86 -13.11 3.94 34.22
C ARG A 86 -12.24 3.69 32.98
N PRO A 87 -12.80 3.20 31.87
CA PRO A 87 -12.05 2.91 30.64
C PRO A 87 -11.33 4.16 30.10
N ASP A 88 -11.92 5.35 30.23
CA ASP A 88 -11.28 6.62 29.84
C ASP A 88 -9.89 6.83 30.46
N SER A 89 -9.71 6.40 31.71
CA SER A 89 -8.45 6.58 32.44
C SER A 89 -7.30 5.73 31.89
N VAL A 90 -7.63 4.67 31.15
CA VAL A 90 -6.68 3.78 30.47
C VAL A 90 -6.41 4.26 29.04
N LEU A 91 -7.43 4.78 28.36
CA LEU A 91 -7.27 5.26 26.99
C LEU A 91 -6.39 6.51 26.91
N ALA A 92 -6.53 7.45 27.84
CA ALA A 92 -5.75 8.69 27.85
C ALA A 92 -4.21 8.48 27.81
N PRO A 93 -3.59 7.62 28.64
CA PRO A 93 -2.15 7.38 28.57
C PRO A 93 -1.70 6.60 27.33
N LEU A 94 -2.59 5.79 26.72
CA LEU A 94 -2.30 5.05 25.49
C LEU A 94 -2.49 5.93 24.24
N SER A 95 -3.30 6.98 24.34
CA SER A 95 -3.66 7.89 23.26
C SER A 95 -2.45 8.50 22.60
N THR A 96 -1.59 9.17 23.38
CA THR A 96 -0.47 9.96 22.84
C THR A 96 0.58 9.10 22.15
N LYS A 97 0.80 7.85 22.62
CA LYS A 97 1.89 7.00 22.13
C LYS A 97 1.49 6.06 20.99
N HIS A 98 0.27 5.52 21.01
CA HIS A 98 -0.12 4.44 20.08
C HIS A 98 -1.37 4.76 19.23
N ILE A 99 -2.17 5.75 19.61
CA ILE A 99 -3.45 6.05 18.93
C ILE A 99 -3.33 7.36 18.14
N ALA A 100 -3.19 8.50 18.81
CA ALA A 100 -3.14 9.82 18.19
C ALA A 100 -1.92 10.02 17.28
N GLY A 101 -0.75 9.49 17.67
CA GLY A 101 0.49 9.62 16.89
C GLY A 101 0.48 8.94 15.52
N ARG A 102 -0.47 8.01 15.28
CA ARG A 102 -0.62 7.29 14.00
C ARG A 102 -1.95 7.62 13.31
N GLY A 103 -2.65 8.67 13.75
CA GLY A 103 -3.96 9.06 13.21
C GLY A 103 -5.04 8.01 13.44
N ARG A 104 -4.88 7.12 14.43
CA ARG A 104 -5.83 6.07 14.77
C ARG A 104 -6.93 6.64 15.65
N ILE A 105 -8.10 6.02 15.57
CA ILE A 105 -9.27 6.38 16.36
C ILE A 105 -9.71 5.13 17.10
N VAL A 106 -9.96 5.26 18.40
CA VAL A 106 -10.40 4.16 19.26
C VAL A 106 -11.67 4.61 19.97
N TYR A 107 -12.70 3.78 19.94
CA TYR A 107 -13.93 3.96 20.68
C TYR A 107 -14.26 2.69 21.45
N VAL A 108 -14.71 2.85 22.70
CA VAL A 108 -15.16 1.74 23.56
C VAL A 108 -16.64 1.92 23.82
N SER A 109 -17.41 0.84 23.71
CA SER A 109 -18.84 0.84 23.98
C SER A 109 -19.21 -0.06 25.16
N ASP A 110 -20.32 0.24 25.81
CA ASP A 110 -21.01 -0.71 26.69
C ASP A 110 -21.67 -1.84 25.89
N ALA A 111 -22.20 -2.84 26.60
CA ALA A 111 -22.95 -3.96 26.01
C ALA A 111 -24.27 -3.51 25.31
N GLY A 112 -24.75 -2.31 25.62
CA GLY A 112 -25.92 -1.69 24.98
C GLY A 112 -25.58 -0.86 23.74
N GLY A 113 -24.31 -0.80 23.35
CA GLY A 113 -23.85 -0.04 22.18
C GLY A 113 -23.69 1.46 22.40
N ARG A 114 -23.71 1.95 23.64
CA ARG A 114 -23.37 3.34 23.97
C ARG A 114 -21.87 3.50 24.11
N LEU A 115 -21.32 4.55 23.51
CA LEU A 115 -19.91 4.84 23.66
C LEU A 115 -19.60 5.35 25.07
N VAL A 116 -18.68 4.67 25.75
CA VAL A 116 -18.25 4.96 27.13
C VAL A 116 -16.87 5.58 27.21
N ALA A 117 -16.05 5.42 26.17
CA ALA A 117 -14.73 6.04 26.07
C ALA A 117 -14.32 6.24 24.61
N GLY A 118 -13.44 7.21 24.33
CA GLY A 118 -12.96 7.44 22.98
C GLY A 118 -11.75 8.35 22.86
N GLU A 119 -10.95 8.10 21.83
CA GLU A 119 -9.79 8.88 21.41
C GLU A 119 -9.85 9.09 19.90
N PRO A 120 -10.03 10.33 19.40
CA PRO A 120 -10.16 11.58 20.16
C PRO A 120 -11.43 11.64 21.01
N ALA A 121 -11.37 12.41 22.10
CA ALA A 121 -12.44 12.53 23.09
C ALA A 121 -13.80 12.79 22.43
N ILE A 122 -14.80 12.00 22.82
CA ILE A 122 -16.16 12.08 22.30
C ILE A 122 -16.79 13.37 22.86
N GLY A 123 -17.25 14.27 21.98
CA GLY A 123 -18.02 15.44 22.40
C GLY A 123 -19.27 15.04 23.18
N ALA A 124 -19.76 15.91 24.08
CA ALA A 124 -20.79 15.63 25.09
C ALA A 124 -22.16 15.10 24.60
N SER A 125 -22.36 14.88 23.30
CA SER A 125 -23.50 14.10 22.79
C SER A 125 -23.14 12.63 22.81
N GLU A 126 -23.76 11.87 23.70
CA GLU A 126 -23.78 10.39 23.71
C GLU A 126 -24.11 9.88 22.29
N ARG A 127 -23.08 9.46 21.54
CA ARG A 127 -23.27 8.80 20.25
C ARG A 127 -23.36 7.30 20.48
N SER A 128 -24.33 6.66 19.84
CA SER A 128 -24.36 5.20 19.77
C SER A 128 -23.30 4.71 18.77
N LEU A 129 -22.81 3.48 18.94
CA LEU A 129 -21.96 2.81 17.95
C LEU A 129 -22.61 2.86 16.55
N THR A 130 -23.93 2.71 16.49
CA THR A 130 -24.71 2.76 15.25
C THR A 130 -24.74 4.14 14.60
N ASP A 131 -24.64 5.23 15.37
CA ASP A 131 -24.51 6.58 14.80
C ASP A 131 -23.12 6.82 14.20
N LEU A 132 -22.08 6.14 14.73
CA LEU A 132 -20.71 6.28 14.25
C LEU A 132 -20.44 5.40 13.02
N LEU A 133 -20.97 4.18 13.03
CA LEU A 133 -20.71 3.14 12.02
C LEU A 133 -21.82 3.04 10.95
N GLY A 134 -22.96 3.71 11.16
CA GLY A 134 -24.15 3.61 10.29
C GLY A 134 -24.98 2.34 10.55
N PRO A 135 -26.20 2.24 9.96
CA PRO A 135 -27.17 1.16 10.21
C PRO A 135 -26.79 -0.22 9.64
N GLY A 136 -25.51 -0.51 9.40
CA GLY A 136 -25.08 -1.81 8.90
C GLY A 136 -23.58 -2.01 9.00
N GLN A 137 -23.15 -2.81 9.98
CA GLN A 137 -21.79 -3.34 10.00
C GLN A 137 -21.82 -4.70 10.70
N ALA A 138 -21.24 -5.72 10.06
CA ALA A 138 -20.96 -7.02 10.68
C ALA A 138 -20.25 -6.89 12.05
N LEU A 139 -19.53 -5.80 12.27
CA LEU A 139 -18.85 -5.47 13.53
C LEU A 139 -19.78 -5.35 14.75
N THR A 140 -21.04 -4.90 14.60
CA THR A 140 -21.98 -4.82 15.74
C THR A 140 -22.65 -6.16 16.05
N VAL A 141 -22.73 -7.07 15.07
CA VAL A 141 -23.37 -8.39 15.21
C VAL A 141 -22.38 -9.48 15.57
N PHE A 142 -21.16 -9.41 15.01
CA PHE A 142 -20.14 -10.45 15.13
C PHE A 142 -18.98 -10.03 16.05
N ALA A 143 -18.84 -8.74 16.40
CA ALA A 143 -17.83 -8.22 17.31
C ALA A 143 -16.43 -8.81 17.00
N ASP A 144 -15.83 -9.53 17.93
CA ASP A 144 -14.52 -10.17 17.80
C ASP A 144 -14.44 -11.16 16.60
N ARG A 145 -15.56 -11.77 16.20
CA ARG A 145 -15.60 -12.68 15.04
C ARG A 145 -15.61 -11.96 13.69
N ALA A 146 -15.86 -10.66 13.66
CA ALA A 146 -15.80 -9.89 12.42
C ALA A 146 -14.35 -9.63 11.96
N GLY A 147 -13.38 -9.66 12.89
CA GLY A 147 -11.99 -9.29 12.60
C GLY A 147 -11.84 -7.81 12.19
N VAL A 148 -10.66 -7.45 11.65
CA VAL A 148 -10.42 -6.12 11.07
C VAL A 148 -11.05 -6.06 9.68
N MET A 149 -11.87 -5.04 9.42
CA MET A 149 -12.56 -4.88 8.14
C MET A 149 -12.17 -3.55 7.46
N PRO A 150 -11.86 -3.56 6.16
CA PRO A 150 -11.70 -2.31 5.41
C PRO A 150 -13.06 -1.64 5.22
N ILE A 151 -13.12 -0.34 5.49
CA ILE A 151 -14.27 0.51 5.16
C ILE A 151 -14.01 1.12 3.79
N THR A 152 -14.83 0.77 2.80
CA THR A 152 -14.80 1.32 1.43
C THR A 152 -15.85 2.40 1.25
#